data_AF-A0A951NS09-F1
#
_entry.id   AF-A0A951NS09-F1
#
_cell.length_a   1.000
_cell.length_b   1.000
_cell.length_c   1.000
_cell.angle_alpha   90.00
_cell.angle_beta   90.00
_cell.angle_gamma   90.00
#
_symmetry.space_group_name_H-M   'P 1'
#
loop_
_entity.id
_entity.type
_entity.pdbx_description
1 polymer ?
#
loop_
_entity_poly.entity_id
_entity_poly.type
_entity_poly.pdbx_seq_one_letter_code
_entity_poly.pdbx_strand_id
1 'polypeptide(L)'
;MLAGKAAHYQRYDGATAQLAEWITVPAASTVIIEGFGALRPQFRQYVYYGIWVNTPPKVRLTRGLARGHEDAAQWRLWQQSDQEYLNLNRPDMAASLIIDGTTTY
;
A
#
# COMPACT_ATOMS: atom_id res chain seq x y z
N MET A 1 -15.67 -4.30 -10.47
CA MET A 1 -15.09 -5.42 -9.72
C MET A 1 -15.99 -5.69 -8.52
N LEU A 2 -15.92 -6.88 -7.90
CA LEU A 2 -16.96 -7.51 -7.05
C LEU A 2 -18.29 -7.85 -7.76
N ALA A 3 -18.89 -6.91 -8.50
CA ALA A 3 -20.13 -7.13 -9.26
C ALA A 3 -19.91 -7.49 -10.75
N GLY A 4 -18.70 -7.90 -11.14
CA GLY A 4 -18.37 -8.18 -12.56
C GLY A 4 -18.35 -6.95 -13.49
N LYS A 5 -18.44 -5.74 -12.95
CA LYS A 5 -18.41 -4.48 -13.72
C LYS A 5 -17.00 -3.90 -13.84
N ALA A 6 -16.77 -3.01 -14.81
CA ALA A 6 -15.56 -2.20 -14.83
C ALA A 6 -15.43 -1.36 -13.54
N ALA A 7 -14.20 -1.06 -13.15
CA ALA A 7 -13.90 -0.10 -12.09
C ALA A 7 -13.39 1.21 -12.72
N HIS A 8 -13.65 2.32 -12.06
CA HIS A 8 -13.15 3.63 -12.46
C HIS A 8 -12.47 4.28 -11.25
N TYR A 9 -11.26 4.80 -11.45
CA TYR A 9 -10.55 5.56 -10.43
C TYR A 9 -9.81 6.72 -11.08
N GLN A 10 -9.54 7.77 -10.31
CA GLN A 10 -8.66 8.85 -10.77
C GLN A 10 -7.22 8.52 -10.41
N ARG A 11 -6.33 8.66 -11.38
CA ARG A 11 -4.90 8.52 -11.12
C ARG A 11 -4.44 9.66 -10.21
N TYR A 12 -3.68 9.33 -9.18
CA TYR A 12 -2.97 10.35 -8.40
C TYR A 12 -1.70 10.75 -9.17
N ASP A 13 -1.56 12.05 -9.46
CA ASP A 13 -0.33 12.60 -10.04
C ASP A 13 0.58 13.09 -8.92
N GLY A 14 1.69 12.38 -8.72
CA GLY A 14 2.67 12.70 -7.69
C GLY A 14 3.41 14.03 -7.92
N ALA A 15 3.48 14.53 -9.16
CA ALA A 15 4.16 15.79 -9.47
C ALA A 15 3.34 17.02 -9.07
N THR A 16 2.02 16.95 -9.29
CA THR A 16 1.08 18.05 -9.00
C THR A 16 0.33 17.87 -7.69
N ALA A 17 0.44 16.70 -7.06
CA ALA A 17 -0.32 16.28 -5.88
C ALA A 17 -1.85 16.37 -6.08
N GLN A 18 -2.33 16.11 -7.30
CA GLN A 18 -3.73 16.22 -7.68
C GLN A 18 -4.27 14.92 -8.29
N LEU A 19 -5.60 14.78 -8.26
CA LEU A 19 -6.29 13.74 -9.02
C LEU A 19 -6.33 14.16 -10.49
N ALA A 20 -5.82 13.29 -11.35
CA ALA A 20 -5.75 13.50 -12.78
C ALA A 20 -6.95 12.82 -13.49
N GLU A 21 -6.72 12.28 -14.68
CA GLU A 21 -7.75 11.64 -15.50
C GLU A 21 -8.36 10.39 -14.84
N TRP A 22 -9.59 10.09 -15.26
CA TRP A 22 -10.26 8.84 -14.93
C TRP A 22 -9.67 7.68 -15.74
N ILE A 23 -9.29 6.64 -15.05
CA ILE A 23 -8.83 5.37 -15.62
C ILE A 23 -9.94 4.35 -15.46
N THR A 24 -10.28 3.67 -16.56
CA THR A 24 -11.18 2.52 -16.55
C THR A 24 -10.37 1.24 -16.49
N VAL A 25 -10.64 0.42 -15.49
CA VAL A 25 -10.08 -0.92 -15.38
C VAL A 25 -11.18 -1.92 -15.73
N PRO A 26 -11.01 -2.74 -16.79
CA PRO A 26 -11.97 -3.79 -17.13
C PRO A 26 -12.23 -4.72 -15.94
N ALA A 27 -13.38 -5.38 -15.96
CA ALA A 27 -13.64 -6.44 -14.99
C ALA A 27 -12.60 -7.55 -15.16
N ALA A 28 -11.97 -7.94 -14.06
CA ALA A 28 -11.00 -9.04 -14.02
C ALA A 28 -11.43 -10.04 -12.95
N SER A 29 -11.09 -11.31 -13.18
CA SER A 29 -11.27 -12.39 -12.19
C SER A 29 -10.35 -12.22 -10.99
N THR A 30 -9.22 -11.53 -11.16
CA THR A 30 -8.24 -11.26 -10.10
C THR A 30 -7.74 -9.83 -10.22
N VAL A 31 -7.63 -9.17 -9.08
CA VAL A 31 -7.20 -7.78 -8.95
C VAL A 31 -6.23 -7.70 -7.80
N ILE A 32 -5.07 -7.09 -8.04
CA ILE A 32 -4.08 -6.84 -7.00
C ILE A 32 -4.19 -5.37 -6.61
N ILE A 33 -4.40 -5.12 -5.33
CA ILE A 33 -4.33 -3.79 -4.74
C ILE A 33 -3.05 -3.74 -3.92
N GLU A 34 -2.13 -2.87 -4.31
CA GLU A 34 -0.88 -2.66 -3.60
C GLU A 34 -0.89 -1.33 -2.86
N GLY A 35 -0.25 -1.30 -1.69
CA GLY A 35 -0.03 -0.10 -0.91
C GLY A 35 -0.15 -0.36 0.58
N PHE A 36 0.44 0.51 1.39
CA PHE A 36 0.48 0.37 2.85
C PHE A 36 -0.92 0.28 3.50
N GLY A 37 -1.92 0.92 2.87
CA GLY A 37 -3.31 0.92 3.31
C GLY A 37 -4.20 -0.21 2.76
N ALA A 38 -3.67 -1.15 1.97
CA ALA A 38 -4.47 -2.16 1.28
C ALA A 38 -5.28 -3.08 2.22
N LEU A 39 -4.81 -3.26 3.48
CA LEU A 39 -5.48 -4.06 4.51
C LEU A 39 -6.17 -3.24 5.60
N ARG A 40 -6.56 -1.99 5.29
CA ARG A 40 -7.37 -1.15 6.17
C ARG A 40 -8.69 -1.84 6.54
N PRO A 41 -9.20 -1.70 7.77
CA PRO A 41 -10.39 -2.41 8.24
C PRO A 41 -11.61 -2.31 7.31
N GLN A 42 -11.82 -1.13 6.71
CA GLN A 42 -12.94 -0.87 5.80
C GLN A 42 -12.90 -1.75 4.54
N PHE A 43 -11.71 -2.18 4.12
CA PHE A 43 -11.51 -2.96 2.90
C PHE A 43 -11.44 -4.47 3.12
N ARG A 44 -11.16 -4.92 4.36
CA ARG A 44 -10.88 -6.34 4.66
C ARG A 44 -11.96 -7.29 4.18
N GLN A 45 -13.22 -6.90 4.32
CA GLN A 45 -14.37 -7.70 3.86
C GLN A 45 -14.37 -7.97 2.35
N TYR A 46 -13.64 -7.19 1.56
CA TYR A 46 -13.51 -7.33 0.10
C TYR A 46 -12.21 -8.00 -0.33
N VAL A 47 -11.29 -8.25 0.61
CA VAL A 47 -9.99 -8.86 0.32
C VAL A 47 -10.10 -10.37 0.53
N TYR A 48 -10.00 -11.13 -0.56
CA TYR A 48 -9.98 -12.59 -0.49
C TYR A 48 -8.68 -13.13 0.13
N TYR A 49 -7.54 -12.53 -0.22
CA TYR A 49 -6.23 -12.94 0.26
C TYR A 49 -5.33 -11.72 0.48
N GLY A 50 -4.79 -11.59 1.70
CA GLY A 50 -3.96 -10.45 2.08
C GLY A 50 -2.50 -10.83 2.25
N ILE A 51 -1.59 -10.10 1.62
CA ILE A 51 -0.14 -10.27 1.77
C ILE A 51 0.42 -9.02 2.45
N TRP A 52 1.15 -9.21 3.56
CA TRP A 52 1.84 -8.14 4.26
C TRP A 52 3.36 -8.34 4.18
N VAL A 53 4.05 -7.41 3.52
CA VAL A 53 5.52 -7.44 3.46
C VAL A 53 6.08 -6.70 4.67
N ASN A 54 6.43 -7.44 5.71
CA ASN A 54 6.99 -6.88 6.92
C ASN A 54 8.46 -6.52 6.72
N THR A 55 8.77 -5.23 6.74
CA THR A 55 10.14 -4.72 6.57
C THR A 55 10.49 -3.74 7.68
N PRO A 56 11.61 -3.94 8.42
CA PRO A 56 12.02 -3.04 9.49
C PRO A 56 12.12 -1.58 9.02
N PRO A 57 11.72 -0.58 9.84
CA PRO A 57 11.74 0.84 9.45
C PRO A 57 13.10 1.32 8.93
N LYS A 58 14.20 0.89 9.55
CA LYS A 58 15.57 1.23 9.11
C LYS A 58 15.85 0.75 7.69
N VAL A 59 15.44 -0.47 7.35
CA VAL A 59 15.64 -1.05 6.01
C VAL A 59 14.78 -0.31 4.98
N ARG A 60 13.52 0.01 5.31
CA ARG A 60 12.64 0.80 4.46
C ARG A 60 13.24 2.18 4.16
N LEU A 61 13.73 2.87 5.20
CA LEU A 61 14.39 4.17 5.09
C LEU A 61 15.62 4.11 4.19
N THR A 62 16.53 3.17 4.43
CA THR A 62 17.75 3.03 3.60
C THR A 62 17.40 2.80 2.13
N ARG A 63 16.47 1.88 1.83
CA ARG A 63 16.03 1.62 0.45
C ARG A 63 15.29 2.80 -0.17
N GLY A 64 14.56 3.55 0.64
CA GLY A 64 13.85 4.77 0.25
C GLY A 64 14.79 5.87 -0.18
N LEU A 65 15.74 6.22 0.68
CA LEU A 65 16.75 7.24 0.40
C LEU A 65 17.62 6.84 -0.81
N ALA A 66 17.96 5.56 -0.96
CA ALA A 66 18.72 5.08 -2.11
C ALA A 66 17.95 5.21 -3.45
N ARG A 67 16.61 5.18 -3.43
CA ARG A 67 15.77 5.41 -4.62
C ARG A 67 15.74 6.89 -5.03
N GLY A 68 15.98 7.81 -4.09
CA GLY A 68 16.15 9.24 -4.37
C GLY A 68 14.87 10.02 -4.71
N HIS A 69 13.68 9.46 -4.49
CA HIS A 69 12.41 10.13 -4.78
C HIS A 69 11.95 11.07 -3.65
N GLU A 70 12.36 10.81 -2.41
CA GLU A 70 11.97 11.61 -1.24
C GLU A 70 13.13 11.85 -0.28
N ASP A 71 13.08 12.97 0.44
CA ASP A 71 14.11 13.34 1.41
C ASP A 71 13.88 12.73 2.81
N ALA A 72 14.89 12.86 3.67
CA ALA A 72 14.85 12.32 5.03
C ALA A 72 13.80 12.98 5.93
N ALA A 73 13.30 14.18 5.61
CA ALA A 73 12.24 14.83 6.38
C ALA A 73 10.88 14.22 6.04
N GLN A 74 10.58 14.02 4.75
CA GLN A 74 9.38 13.34 4.28
C GLN A 74 9.30 11.91 4.82
N TRP A 75 10.40 11.17 4.81
CA TRP A 75 10.48 9.82 5.38
C TRP A 75 10.16 9.79 6.89
N ARG A 76 10.51 10.84 7.65
CA ARG A 76 10.18 10.94 9.08
C ARG A 76 8.70 11.17 9.30
N LEU A 77 8.08 12.05 8.49
CA LEU A 77 6.63 12.29 8.55
C LEU A 77 5.85 11.00 8.27
N TRP A 78 6.24 10.26 7.24
CA TRP A 78 5.60 8.98 6.93
C TRP A 78 5.78 7.95 8.04
N GLN A 79 6.98 7.81 8.61
CA GLN A 79 7.19 6.87 9.71
C GLN A 79 6.28 7.13 10.92
N GLN A 80 6.00 8.40 11.23
CA GLN A 80 5.06 8.74 12.30
C GLN A 80 3.64 8.26 11.97
N SER A 81 3.12 8.64 10.80
CA SER A 81 1.78 8.21 10.36
C SER A 81 1.66 6.69 10.18
N ASP A 82 2.77 6.05 9.75
CA ASP A 82 2.84 4.60 9.58
C ASP A 82 2.67 3.90 10.92
N GLN A 83 3.37 4.37 11.96
CA GLN A 83 3.32 3.75 13.28
C GLN A 83 1.91 3.87 13.90
N GLU A 84 1.28 5.03 13.74
CA GLU A 84 -0.11 5.24 14.17
C GLU A 84 -1.06 4.27 13.46
N TYR A 85 -0.94 4.15 12.14
CA TYR A 85 -1.74 3.22 11.35
C TYR A 85 -1.53 1.75 11.78
N LEU A 86 -0.27 1.33 11.95
CA LEU A 86 0.09 -0.04 12.35
C LEU A 86 -0.49 -0.37 13.72
N ASN A 87 -0.36 0.53 14.69
CA ASN A 87 -0.85 0.34 16.05
C ASN A 87 -2.38 0.19 16.09
N LEU A 88 -3.09 1.05 15.36
CA LEU A 88 -4.55 1.07 15.36
C LEU A 88 -5.16 -0.09 14.58
N ASN A 89 -4.58 -0.42 13.42
CA ASN A 89 -5.25 -1.29 12.46
C ASN A 89 -4.67 -2.71 12.48
N ARG A 90 -3.42 -2.91 12.87
CA ARG A 90 -2.76 -4.23 12.89
C ARG A 90 -2.94 -5.01 11.57
N PRO A 91 -2.51 -4.44 10.43
CA PRO A 91 -2.65 -5.10 9.13
C PRO A 91 -1.90 -6.44 9.04
N ASP A 92 -0.84 -6.61 9.83
CA ASP A 92 -0.10 -7.86 10.04
C ASP A 92 -1.02 -8.99 10.53
N MET A 93 -1.89 -8.71 11.49
CA MET A 93 -2.83 -9.69 12.04
C MET A 93 -3.99 -10.03 11.10
N ALA A 94 -4.26 -9.16 10.13
CA ALA A 94 -5.31 -9.35 9.13
C ALA A 94 -4.78 -10.00 7.84
N ALA A 95 -3.47 -10.16 7.69
CA ALA A 95 -2.86 -10.74 6.52
C ALA A 95 -3.01 -12.28 6.54
N SER A 96 -3.26 -12.84 5.36
CA SER A 96 -3.24 -14.29 5.14
C SER A 96 -1.79 -14.81 5.06
N LEU A 97 -0.86 -13.95 4.64
CA LEU A 97 0.57 -14.25 4.55
C LEU A 97 1.40 -13.04 4.94
N ILE A 98 2.42 -13.26 5.77
CA ILE A 98 3.45 -12.28 6.08
C ILE A 98 4.74 -12.70 5.39
N ILE A 99 5.33 -11.79 4.62
CA ILE A 99 6.63 -11.99 3.96
C ILE A 99 7.66 -11.13 4.68
N ASP A 100 8.80 -11.71 5.04
CA ASP A 100 9.95 -10.94 5.52
C ASP A 100 10.61 -10.20 4.35
N GLY A 101 10.46 -8.88 4.33
CA GLY A 101 11.03 -8.02 3.30
C GLY A 101 12.54 -7.80 3.39
N THR A 102 13.23 -8.45 4.33
CA THR A 102 14.70 -8.43 4.42
C THR A 102 15.36 -9.59 3.65
N THR A 103 14.60 -10.62 3.31
CA THR A 103 15.10 -11.81 2.59
C THR A 103 15.52 -11.46 1.16
N THR A 104 16.65 -12.00 0.73
CA THR A 104 17.10 -12.00 -0.68
C THR A 104 16.92 -13.42 -1.22
N TYR A 105 16.24 -13.55 -2.36
CA TYR A 105 16.03 -14.82 -3.06
C TYR A 105 16.96 -14.92 -4.26
#